data_AF-A0A6C0BXN0-F1
#
_entry.id   AF-A0A6C0BXN0-F1
#
_cell.length_a   1.000
_cell.length_b   1.000
_cell.length_c   1.000
_cell.angle_alpha   90.00
_cell.angle_beta   90.00
_cell.angle_gamma   90.00
#
_symmetry.space_group_name_H-M   'P 1'
#
loop_
_entity.id
_entity.type
_entity.pdbx_description
1 polymer ?
#
loop_
_entity_poly.entity_id
_entity_poly.type
_entity_poly.pdbx_seq_one_letter_code
_entity_poly.pdbx_strand_id
1 'polypeptide(L)'
;MAEAKSISKVSFINSRKDNGDVTYFQVADVNYSVANALRRTILSDIPILGFKTFPHSENEANFIKNTTRLNNEILKQRLSCIPVHIKDLSSDYRNLQVEIHKKNESESLEYVTTEDFRIKDLTSGSYLSETATRRIFPPDPITEDYIIFCRLKPRISAEVPGEEIHIDAKLSLRTAAENSAFNVVSTCAYGMTVDKVEQDRKWQEIQEKLITEDTPKDRVELVKQNWYNHEGKRNVLRDSFDFTLETIGIYNNNEIVSIACDVLVNQLIELSNKAQQDELDIEKSISTVKNSYDIKLKNIDYTIGKVIEYMLHEKFYKSPDTNHLSYVGFIKNHPHDDYSVIRMSFIDGADMGGDMISMCKQDIKLACKLCIDIFKDIKDDFA
;
A
#
# COMPACT_ATOMS: atom_id res chain seq x y z
N MET A 1 -36.57 -30.96 6.26
CA MET A 1 -36.03 -29.66 5.83
C MET A 1 -34.94 -29.31 6.82
N ALA A 2 -33.69 -29.56 6.45
CA ALA A 2 -32.55 -29.21 7.28
C ALA A 2 -32.24 -27.73 7.05
N GLU A 3 -32.36 -26.93 8.12
CA GLU A 3 -31.94 -25.54 8.11
C GLU A 3 -30.43 -25.48 7.85
N ALA A 4 -30.07 -24.83 6.75
CA ALA A 4 -28.69 -24.45 6.49
C ALA A 4 -28.24 -23.50 7.59
N LYS A 5 -27.38 -23.97 8.50
CA LYS A 5 -26.60 -23.09 9.38
C LYS A 5 -25.83 -22.13 8.48
N SER A 6 -26.25 -20.86 8.46
CA SER A 6 -25.45 -19.75 7.99
C SER A 6 -24.10 -19.82 8.72
N ILE A 7 -23.04 -20.09 7.97
CA ILE A 7 -21.67 -19.94 8.46
C ILE A 7 -21.52 -18.44 8.71
N SER A 8 -21.42 -18.04 9.97
CA SER A 8 -21.20 -16.64 10.33
C SER A 8 -19.90 -16.18 9.68
N LYS A 9 -19.99 -15.19 8.78
CA LYS A 9 -18.84 -14.52 8.19
C LYS A 9 -17.92 -14.04 9.33
N VAL A 10 -16.64 -14.41 9.27
CA VAL A 10 -15.65 -13.86 10.20
C VAL A 10 -15.40 -12.43 9.74
N SER A 11 -15.75 -11.46 10.56
CA SER A 11 -15.40 -10.07 10.32
C SER A 11 -14.09 -9.77 11.05
N PHE A 12 -13.13 -9.17 10.34
CA PHE A 12 -11.87 -8.73 10.91
C PHE A 12 -11.91 -7.25 11.30
N ILE A 13 -12.99 -6.53 10.94
CA ILE A 13 -13.15 -5.10 11.20
C ILE A 13 -14.12 -4.86 12.36
N ASN A 14 -13.56 -4.56 13.54
CA ASN A 14 -14.34 -4.36 14.76
C ASN A 14 -14.99 -2.97 14.85
N SER A 15 -14.34 -1.96 14.28
CA SER A 15 -14.87 -0.61 14.27
C SER A 15 -14.37 0.17 13.06
N ARG A 16 -15.18 1.13 12.62
CA ARG A 16 -14.87 2.02 11.52
C ARG A 16 -15.54 3.37 11.70
N LYS A 17 -14.81 4.44 11.39
CA LYS A 17 -15.30 5.82 11.42
C LYS A 17 -14.69 6.60 10.26
N ASP A 18 -15.56 7.14 9.42
CA ASP A 18 -15.17 8.04 8.33
C ASP A 18 -15.27 9.50 8.81
N ASN A 19 -14.30 10.32 8.43
CA ASN A 19 -14.22 11.74 8.75
C ASN A 19 -13.61 12.50 7.56
N GLY A 20 -14.46 12.87 6.60
CA GLY A 20 -13.99 13.46 5.33
C GLY A 20 -13.14 12.45 4.56
N ASP A 21 -11.94 12.87 4.18
CA ASP A 21 -10.97 12.04 3.44
C ASP A 21 -10.20 11.06 4.33
N VAL A 22 -10.43 11.08 5.66
CA VAL A 22 -9.77 10.19 6.63
C VAL A 22 -10.72 9.12 7.13
N THR A 23 -10.32 7.86 7.07
CA THR A 23 -10.99 6.71 7.67
C THR A 23 -10.15 6.12 8.79
N TYR A 24 -10.77 5.97 9.96
CA TYR A 24 -10.22 5.24 11.09
C TYR A 24 -10.89 3.88 11.17
N PHE A 25 -10.13 2.80 11.30
CA PHE A 25 -10.70 1.47 11.44
C PHE A 25 -9.82 0.57 12.29
N GLN A 26 -10.42 -0.41 12.95
CA GLN A 26 -9.73 -1.38 13.77
C GLN A 26 -9.75 -2.74 13.08
N VAL A 27 -8.57 -3.30 12.80
CA VAL A 27 -8.43 -4.68 12.36
C VAL A 27 -8.11 -5.55 13.58
N ALA A 28 -8.91 -6.57 13.85
CA ALA A 28 -8.74 -7.48 14.98
C ALA A 28 -8.57 -8.93 14.51
N ASP A 29 -8.11 -9.79 15.42
CA ASP A 29 -7.92 -11.23 15.21
C ASP A 29 -6.99 -11.58 14.03
N VAL A 30 -6.03 -10.69 13.74
CA VAL A 30 -5.00 -10.91 12.73
C VAL A 30 -3.62 -10.71 13.31
N ASN A 31 -2.62 -11.39 12.75
CA ASN A 31 -1.24 -11.16 13.13
C ASN A 31 -0.71 -9.84 12.56
N TYR A 32 0.30 -9.26 13.22
CA TYR A 32 0.97 -8.04 12.75
C TYR A 32 1.50 -8.18 11.31
N SER A 33 1.86 -9.39 10.86
CA SER A 33 2.30 -9.62 9.48
C SER A 33 1.20 -9.28 8.47
N VAL A 34 -0.06 -9.65 8.75
CA VAL A 34 -1.23 -9.37 7.91
C VAL A 34 -1.54 -7.87 7.91
N ALA A 35 -1.63 -7.25 9.08
CA ALA A 35 -1.87 -5.82 9.20
C ALA A 35 -0.77 -4.99 8.50
N ASN A 36 0.50 -5.38 8.69
CA ASN A 36 1.62 -4.71 8.05
C ASN A 36 1.65 -4.94 6.53
N ALA A 37 1.27 -6.13 6.05
CA ALA A 37 1.17 -6.40 4.63
C ALA A 37 0.13 -5.48 3.98
N LEU A 38 -1.07 -5.36 4.57
CA LEU A 38 -2.09 -4.43 4.11
C LEU A 38 -1.57 -2.99 4.05
N ARG A 39 -0.94 -2.50 5.12
CA ARG A 39 -0.36 -1.14 5.15
C ARG A 39 0.67 -0.94 4.03
N ARG A 40 1.58 -1.90 3.86
CA ARG A 40 2.66 -1.79 2.87
C ARG A 40 2.12 -1.73 1.45
N THR A 41 1.18 -2.61 1.13
CA THR A 41 0.55 -2.63 -0.19
C THR A 41 -0.23 -1.34 -0.46
N ILE A 42 -0.95 -0.80 0.52
CA ILE A 42 -1.60 0.52 0.39
C ILE A 42 -0.59 1.63 0.04
N LEU A 43 0.59 1.59 0.65
CA LEU A 43 1.62 2.62 0.45
C LEU A 43 2.42 2.48 -0.84
N SER A 44 2.63 1.26 -1.34
CA SER A 44 3.57 1.02 -2.45
C SER A 44 2.98 0.36 -3.68
N ASP A 45 2.00 -0.54 -3.56
CA ASP A 45 1.72 -1.54 -4.60
C ASP A 45 0.39 -1.32 -5.33
N ILE A 46 -0.43 -0.35 -4.91
CA ILE A 46 -1.66 0.00 -5.61
C ILE A 46 -1.30 0.65 -6.97
N PRO A 47 -1.73 0.08 -8.10
CA PRO A 47 -1.42 0.62 -9.41
C PRO A 47 -2.31 1.82 -9.74
N ILE A 48 -1.72 2.86 -10.33
CA ILE A 48 -2.41 4.03 -10.88
C ILE A 48 -1.89 4.42 -12.24
N LEU A 49 -2.65 5.26 -12.94
CA LEU A 49 -2.13 5.98 -14.10
C LEU A 49 -1.33 7.21 -13.64
N GLY A 50 -0.17 7.40 -14.24
CA GLY A 50 0.69 8.55 -13.99
C GLY A 50 1.59 8.87 -15.18
N PHE A 51 2.24 10.02 -15.11
CA PHE A 51 3.20 10.46 -16.12
C PHE A 51 4.59 9.92 -15.79
N LYS A 52 5.10 8.98 -16.59
CA LYS A 52 6.49 8.54 -16.44
C LYS A 52 7.43 9.53 -17.08
N THR A 53 8.18 10.24 -16.26
CA THR A 53 9.14 11.24 -16.76
C THR A 53 10.60 10.89 -16.47
N PHE A 54 10.83 9.83 -15.67
CA PHE A 54 12.14 9.29 -15.32
C PHE A 54 12.10 7.76 -15.25
N PRO A 55 13.23 7.06 -15.51
CA PRO A 55 14.50 7.56 -16.03
C PRO A 55 14.41 8.02 -17.50
N HIS A 56 15.46 8.67 -18.03
CA HIS A 56 15.43 9.26 -19.38
C HIS A 56 15.05 8.26 -20.49
N SER A 57 15.50 7.01 -20.37
CA SER A 57 15.20 5.92 -21.32
C SER A 57 13.72 5.53 -21.37
N GLU A 58 12.96 5.85 -20.33
CA GLU A 58 11.56 5.47 -20.15
C GLU A 58 10.66 6.71 -20.02
N ASN A 59 11.18 7.90 -20.33
CA ASN A 59 10.43 9.15 -20.29
C ASN A 59 9.39 9.19 -21.41
N GLU A 60 8.13 9.33 -21.03
CA GLU A 60 6.96 9.37 -21.92
C GLU A 60 6.39 10.79 -22.04
N ALA A 61 7.11 11.82 -21.55
CA ALA A 61 6.79 13.24 -21.72
C ALA A 61 7.78 13.92 -22.68
N ASN A 62 7.28 14.37 -23.84
CA ASN A 62 8.02 15.08 -24.86
C ASN A 62 7.85 16.59 -24.72
N PHE A 63 8.96 17.31 -24.51
CA PHE A 63 8.96 18.77 -24.44
C PHE A 63 9.26 19.34 -25.82
N ILE A 64 8.22 19.82 -26.49
CA ILE A 64 8.32 20.41 -27.84
C ILE A 64 8.87 21.84 -27.75
N LYS A 65 8.41 22.60 -26.76
CA LYS A 65 8.87 23.98 -26.50
C LYS A 65 8.80 24.30 -25.03
N ASN A 66 9.88 24.86 -24.50
CA ASN A 66 9.92 25.42 -23.15
C ASN A 66 10.81 26.66 -23.15
N THR A 67 10.19 27.83 -23.07
CA THR A 67 10.90 29.11 -22.88
C THR A 67 10.69 29.66 -21.47
N THR A 68 10.15 28.85 -20.55
CA THR A 68 9.91 29.24 -19.16
C THR A 68 11.21 29.30 -18.35
N ARG A 69 11.15 29.89 -17.15
CA ARG A 69 12.29 29.87 -16.22
C ARG A 69 12.63 28.51 -15.63
N LEU A 70 11.70 27.55 -15.67
CA LEU A 70 11.93 26.22 -15.13
C LEU A 70 12.52 25.34 -16.24
N ASN A 71 13.60 24.63 -15.93
CA ASN A 71 14.16 23.67 -16.86
C ASN A 71 13.21 22.47 -17.03
N ASN A 72 13.44 21.68 -18.08
CA ASN A 72 12.59 20.53 -18.40
C ASN A 72 12.55 19.50 -17.26
N GLU A 73 13.64 19.34 -16.50
CA GLU A 73 13.72 18.30 -15.47
C GLU A 73 12.87 18.62 -14.24
N ILE A 74 12.83 19.88 -13.83
CA ILE A 74 11.91 20.35 -12.78
C ILE A 74 10.46 20.16 -13.24
N LEU A 75 10.16 20.50 -14.49
CA LEU A 75 8.81 20.36 -15.03
C LEU A 75 8.40 18.89 -15.19
N LYS A 76 9.33 18.01 -15.55
CA LYS A 76 9.13 16.56 -15.57
C LYS A 76 8.80 16.00 -14.18
N GLN A 77 9.52 16.43 -13.15
CA GLN A 77 9.21 16.02 -11.78
C GLN A 77 7.82 16.51 -11.37
N ARG A 78 7.51 17.79 -11.60
CA ARG A 78 6.19 18.37 -11.29
C ARG A 78 5.08 17.64 -12.03
N LEU A 79 5.28 17.29 -13.31
CA LEU A 79 4.30 16.57 -14.11
C LEU A 79 4.06 15.17 -13.54
N SER A 80 5.12 14.46 -13.11
CA SER A 80 5.00 13.15 -12.48
C SER A 80 4.18 13.17 -11.18
N CYS A 81 4.17 14.29 -10.46
CA CYS A 81 3.44 14.45 -9.20
C CYS A 81 1.97 14.85 -9.36
N ILE A 82 1.49 15.08 -10.58
CA ILE A 82 0.08 15.43 -10.81
C ILE A 82 -0.77 14.15 -10.74
N PRO A 83 -1.75 14.06 -9.82
CA PRO A 83 -2.65 12.91 -9.74
C PRO A 83 -3.50 12.80 -11.01
N VAL A 84 -3.67 11.59 -11.52
CA VAL A 84 -4.53 11.30 -12.67
C VAL A 84 -5.75 10.52 -12.15
N HIS A 85 -6.93 11.14 -12.15
CA HIS A 85 -8.16 10.58 -11.58
C HIS A 85 -8.89 9.64 -12.55
N ILE A 86 -8.16 8.67 -13.13
CA ILE A 86 -8.72 7.60 -13.95
C ILE A 86 -8.71 6.32 -13.14
N LYS A 87 -9.90 5.87 -12.73
CA LYS A 87 -10.07 4.66 -11.92
C LYS A 87 -10.04 3.37 -12.75
N ASP A 88 -10.53 3.43 -13.99
CA ASP A 88 -10.63 2.26 -14.87
C ASP A 88 -9.30 2.00 -15.60
N LEU A 89 -8.50 1.11 -15.00
CA LEU A 89 -7.22 0.67 -15.53
C LEU A 89 -7.35 -0.39 -16.65
N SER A 90 -8.59 -0.86 -16.94
CA SER A 90 -8.85 -1.83 -18.01
C SER A 90 -9.04 -1.16 -19.38
N SER A 91 -9.38 0.12 -19.39
CA SER A 91 -9.54 0.94 -20.58
C SER A 91 -8.23 1.13 -21.36
N ASP A 92 -8.31 1.43 -22.66
CA ASP A 92 -7.12 1.63 -23.50
C ASP A 92 -6.49 3.03 -23.31
N TYR A 93 -6.06 3.30 -22.08
CA TYR A 93 -5.39 4.55 -21.68
C TYR A 93 -4.12 4.82 -22.49
N ARG A 94 -3.56 3.80 -23.16
CA ARG A 94 -2.36 3.91 -24.01
C ARG A 94 -2.59 4.79 -25.24
N ASN A 95 -3.85 4.95 -25.65
CA ASN A 95 -4.23 5.83 -26.75
C ASN A 95 -4.48 7.28 -26.28
N LEU A 96 -4.40 7.56 -24.99
CA LEU A 96 -4.59 8.92 -24.47
C LEU A 96 -3.25 9.66 -24.40
N GLN A 97 -3.24 10.86 -24.96
CA GLN A 97 -2.12 11.80 -24.89
C GLN A 97 -2.61 13.09 -24.21
N VAL A 98 -1.89 13.52 -23.18
CA VAL A 98 -2.12 14.81 -22.51
C VAL A 98 -1.24 15.86 -23.18
N GLU A 99 -1.87 16.88 -23.75
CA GLU A 99 -1.23 18.03 -24.37
C GLU A 99 -1.33 19.24 -23.43
N ILE A 100 -0.19 19.86 -23.12
CA ILE A 100 -0.07 21.08 -22.32
C ILE A 100 0.54 22.14 -23.22
N HIS A 101 -0.29 23.00 -23.80
CA HIS A 101 0.17 24.07 -24.70
C HIS A 101 -0.41 25.42 -24.28
N LYS A 102 0.46 26.31 -23.80
CA LYS A 102 0.09 27.68 -23.43
C LYS A 102 1.24 28.64 -23.70
N LYS A 103 0.90 29.80 -24.26
CA LYS A 103 1.80 30.92 -24.49
C LYS A 103 1.20 32.15 -23.85
N ASN A 104 2.01 32.88 -23.09
CA ASN A 104 1.56 34.13 -22.50
C ASN A 104 1.59 35.23 -23.57
N GLU A 105 0.41 35.71 -23.94
CA GLU A 105 0.22 36.83 -24.87
C GLU A 105 -0.21 38.12 -24.16
N SER A 106 -0.43 38.08 -22.85
CA SER A 106 -0.82 39.23 -22.04
C SER A 106 0.39 40.05 -21.54
N GLU A 107 0.08 41.17 -20.91
CA GLU A 107 1.05 42.05 -20.23
C GLU A 107 1.29 41.65 -18.77
N SER A 108 0.55 40.66 -18.27
CA SER A 108 0.61 40.16 -16.90
C SER A 108 1.18 38.74 -16.83
N LEU A 109 1.62 38.35 -15.64
CA LEU A 109 2.04 36.96 -15.40
C LEU A 109 0.84 36.02 -15.49
N GLU A 110 1.00 34.93 -16.24
CA GLU A 110 -0.02 33.89 -16.38
C GLU A 110 0.44 32.59 -15.73
N TYR A 111 -0.52 31.81 -15.24
CA TYR A 111 -0.29 30.48 -14.69
C TYR A 111 -0.72 29.42 -15.70
N VAL A 112 0.06 28.35 -15.76
CA VAL A 112 -0.32 27.10 -16.40
C VAL A 112 -0.79 26.19 -15.28
N THR A 113 -2.05 25.79 -15.31
CA THR A 113 -2.64 24.89 -14.30
C THR A 113 -3.09 23.59 -14.96
N THR A 114 -3.55 22.63 -14.14
CA THR A 114 -4.17 21.41 -14.67
C THR A 114 -5.48 21.65 -15.44
N GLU A 115 -6.08 22.84 -15.32
CA GLU A 115 -7.22 23.26 -16.15
C GLU A 115 -6.84 23.41 -17.63
N ASP A 116 -5.59 23.84 -17.89
CA ASP A 116 -5.09 24.05 -19.24
C ASP A 116 -4.77 22.73 -19.97
N PHE A 117 -4.89 21.58 -19.30
CA PHE A 117 -4.55 20.28 -19.86
C PHE A 117 -5.63 19.85 -20.84
N ARG A 118 -5.22 19.30 -21.98
CA ARG A 118 -6.13 18.72 -22.97
C ARG A 118 -5.77 17.27 -23.18
N ILE A 119 -6.78 16.42 -23.35
CA ILE A 119 -6.56 14.99 -23.57
C ILE A 119 -7.04 14.65 -24.96
N LYS A 120 -6.14 14.11 -25.77
CA LYS A 120 -6.37 13.67 -27.13
C LYS A 120 -6.37 12.15 -27.18
N ASP A 121 -7.38 11.60 -27.81
CA ASP A 121 -7.41 10.20 -28.17
C ASP A 121 -6.71 10.02 -29.52
N LEU A 122 -5.61 9.28 -29.51
CA LEU A 122 -4.76 9.01 -30.68
C LEU A 122 -5.44 8.13 -31.73
N THR A 123 -6.48 7.37 -31.37
CA THR A 123 -7.22 6.53 -32.32
C THR A 123 -8.20 7.34 -33.15
N SER A 124 -8.98 8.21 -32.51
CA SER A 124 -9.95 9.08 -33.16
C SER A 124 -9.35 10.40 -33.65
N GLY A 125 -8.20 10.80 -33.11
CA GLY A 125 -7.59 12.12 -33.32
C GLY A 125 -8.36 13.26 -32.65
N SER A 126 -9.40 12.94 -31.87
CA SER A 126 -10.30 13.90 -31.25
C SER A 126 -9.91 14.19 -29.80
N TYR A 127 -10.28 15.37 -29.31
CA TYR A 127 -10.10 15.73 -27.91
C TYR A 127 -11.28 15.25 -27.08
N LEU A 128 -10.99 14.81 -25.86
CA LEU A 128 -12.03 14.60 -24.85
C LEU A 128 -12.73 15.92 -24.54
N SER A 129 -14.02 15.82 -24.21
CA SER A 129 -14.79 16.98 -23.74
C SER A 129 -14.16 17.59 -22.50
N GLU A 130 -14.30 18.89 -22.32
CA GLU A 130 -13.79 19.61 -21.14
C GLU A 130 -14.31 18.99 -19.83
N THR A 131 -15.58 18.58 -19.78
CA THR A 131 -16.16 17.87 -18.62
C THR A 131 -15.44 16.56 -18.31
N ALA A 132 -15.05 15.79 -19.33
CA ALA A 132 -14.30 14.55 -19.13
C ALA A 132 -12.88 14.84 -18.64
N THR A 133 -12.22 15.84 -19.19
CA THR A 133 -10.88 16.26 -18.75
C THR A 133 -10.89 16.77 -17.31
N ARG A 134 -11.89 17.57 -16.91
CA ARG A 134 -12.07 18.03 -15.53
C ARG A 134 -12.36 16.90 -14.54
N ARG A 135 -12.90 15.75 -14.99
CA ARG A 135 -13.02 14.56 -14.13
C ARG A 135 -11.68 13.87 -13.90
N ILE A 136 -10.74 13.99 -14.84
CA ILE A 136 -9.41 13.39 -14.77
C ILE A 136 -8.45 14.28 -13.99
N PHE A 137 -8.57 15.60 -14.15
CA PHE A 137 -7.82 16.61 -13.43
C PHE A 137 -8.78 17.61 -12.75
N PRO A 138 -9.44 17.20 -11.65
CA PRO A 138 -10.40 18.05 -10.96
C PRO A 138 -9.72 19.23 -10.25
N PRO A 139 -10.45 20.34 -10.01
CA PRO A 139 -10.01 21.36 -9.07
C PRO A 139 -10.07 20.83 -7.63
N ASP A 140 -9.37 21.52 -6.73
CA ASP A 140 -9.46 21.27 -5.30
C ASP A 140 -10.90 21.47 -4.80
N PRO A 141 -11.47 20.54 -4.01
CA PRO A 141 -12.86 20.62 -3.57
C PRO A 141 -13.14 21.74 -2.56
N ILE A 142 -12.10 22.36 -1.97
CA ILE A 142 -12.23 23.44 -0.98
C ILE A 142 -11.99 24.80 -1.63
N THR A 143 -10.90 24.96 -2.38
CA THR A 143 -10.53 26.26 -2.97
C THR A 143 -11.05 26.46 -4.38
N GLU A 144 -11.54 25.40 -5.04
CA GLU A 144 -11.91 25.37 -6.45
C GLU A 144 -10.75 25.67 -7.42
N ASP A 145 -9.50 25.68 -6.92
CA ASP A 145 -8.31 25.93 -7.72
C ASP A 145 -7.75 24.67 -8.36
N TYR A 146 -7.14 24.83 -9.52
CA TYR A 146 -6.37 23.78 -10.19
C TYR A 146 -4.89 23.81 -9.78
N ILE A 147 -4.21 22.67 -9.88
CA ILE A 147 -2.80 22.56 -9.53
C ILE A 147 -1.97 23.45 -10.44
N ILE A 148 -1.22 24.39 -9.87
CA ILE A 148 -0.30 25.25 -10.61
C ILE A 148 0.88 24.43 -11.10
N PHE A 149 0.98 24.24 -12.41
CA PHE A 149 2.09 23.53 -13.04
C PHE A 149 3.31 24.43 -13.20
N CYS A 150 3.16 25.61 -13.81
CA CYS A 150 4.21 26.60 -13.91
C CYS A 150 3.64 28.01 -14.13
N ARG A 151 4.51 29.00 -14.28
CA ARG A 151 4.13 30.38 -14.60
C ARG A 151 4.85 30.82 -15.86
N LEU A 152 4.16 31.62 -16.66
CA LEU A 152 4.66 32.19 -17.91
C LEU A 152 4.78 33.70 -17.73
N LYS A 153 5.98 34.24 -17.96
CA LYS A 153 6.17 35.69 -17.98
C LYS A 153 5.53 36.33 -19.21
N PRO A 154 5.02 37.57 -19.06
CA PRO A 154 4.44 38.31 -20.17
C PRO A 154 5.49 38.66 -21.21
N ARG A 155 4.98 39.09 -22.36
CA ARG A 155 5.78 39.70 -23.42
C ARG A 155 6.48 40.96 -22.89
N ILE A 156 7.77 41.11 -23.22
CA ILE A 156 8.57 42.29 -22.81
C ILE A 156 8.58 43.35 -23.91
N SER A 157 8.68 42.94 -25.18
CA SER A 157 8.70 43.83 -26.34
C SER A 157 8.15 43.13 -27.58
N ALA A 158 8.09 43.80 -28.75
CA ALA A 158 7.73 43.14 -30.01
C ALA A 158 8.72 42.08 -30.48
N GLU A 159 9.97 42.17 -30.06
CA GLU A 159 11.03 41.22 -30.42
C GLU A 159 11.16 40.10 -29.39
N VAL A 160 10.75 40.34 -28.14
CA VAL A 160 10.82 39.37 -27.04
C VAL A 160 9.39 38.93 -26.68
N PRO A 161 8.86 37.87 -27.32
CA PRO A 161 7.53 37.35 -27.02
C PRO A 161 7.47 36.79 -25.59
N GLY A 162 6.26 36.65 -25.07
CA GLY A 162 6.04 36.01 -23.76
C GLY A 162 6.47 34.54 -23.75
N GLU A 163 6.61 34.00 -22.54
CA GLU A 163 7.04 32.61 -22.34
C GLU A 163 5.96 31.62 -22.85
N GLU A 164 6.41 30.47 -23.34
CA GLU A 164 5.59 29.41 -23.92
C GLU A 164 6.04 28.05 -23.41
N ILE A 165 5.06 27.19 -23.17
CA ILE A 165 5.24 25.79 -22.85
C ILE A 165 4.39 24.93 -23.79
N HIS A 166 4.99 23.87 -24.31
CA HIS A 166 4.35 22.87 -25.15
C HIS A 166 4.91 21.48 -24.80
N ILE A 167 4.08 20.66 -24.18
CA ILE A 167 4.41 19.31 -23.73
C ILE A 167 3.35 18.32 -24.21
N ASP A 168 3.83 17.19 -24.70
CA ASP A 168 3.05 16.04 -25.11
C ASP A 168 3.41 14.86 -24.19
N ALA A 169 2.48 14.39 -23.36
CA ALA A 169 2.75 13.33 -22.38
C ALA A 169 1.78 12.16 -22.49
N LYS A 170 2.30 10.93 -22.39
CA LYS A 170 1.47 9.72 -22.33
C LYS A 170 1.22 9.28 -20.88
N LEU A 171 0.09 8.62 -20.68
CA LEU A 171 -0.27 7.99 -19.42
C LEU A 171 0.27 6.57 -19.35
N SER A 172 0.63 6.15 -18.15
CA SER A 172 1.24 4.84 -17.94
C SER A 172 0.88 4.26 -16.58
N LEU A 173 0.78 2.93 -16.50
CA LEU A 173 0.48 2.22 -15.27
C LEU A 173 1.74 2.15 -14.40
N ARG A 174 1.66 2.66 -13.17
CA ARG A 174 2.77 2.79 -12.22
C ARG A 174 2.32 2.48 -10.80
N THR A 175 3.30 2.28 -9.93
CA THR A 175 3.10 2.04 -8.50
C THR A 175 4.06 2.91 -7.69
N ALA A 176 3.72 3.21 -6.44
CA ALA A 176 4.58 3.97 -5.55
C ALA A 176 5.90 3.25 -5.19
N ALA A 177 5.97 1.93 -5.40
CA ALA A 177 7.19 1.15 -5.32
C ALA A 177 8.28 1.65 -6.31
N GLU A 178 7.87 2.14 -7.50
CA GLU A 178 8.81 2.73 -8.47
C GLU A 178 9.21 4.16 -8.09
N ASN A 179 8.23 4.98 -7.70
CA ASN A 179 8.43 6.38 -7.35
C ASN A 179 7.29 6.87 -6.45
N SER A 180 7.61 7.57 -5.36
CA SER A 180 6.60 8.07 -4.41
C SER A 180 5.61 9.06 -5.01
N ALA A 181 5.86 9.61 -6.21
CA ALA A 181 4.90 10.42 -6.95
C ALA A 181 3.64 9.64 -7.36
N PHE A 182 3.68 8.30 -7.33
CA PHE A 182 2.57 7.42 -7.70
C PHE A 182 1.84 6.83 -6.48
N ASN A 183 1.89 7.51 -5.34
CA ASN A 183 1.13 7.11 -4.14
C ASN A 183 -0.37 7.39 -4.32
N VAL A 184 -1.20 6.67 -3.56
CA VAL A 184 -2.66 6.87 -3.56
C VAL A 184 -3.20 7.39 -2.22
N VAL A 185 -2.32 7.54 -1.23
CA VAL A 185 -2.65 7.95 0.13
C VAL A 185 -1.75 9.08 0.60
N SER A 186 -2.32 10.01 1.35
CA SER A 186 -1.58 11.00 2.13
C SER A 186 -1.05 10.36 3.42
N THR A 187 -1.92 9.59 4.10
CA THR A 187 -1.60 8.93 5.37
C THR A 187 -2.04 7.46 5.35
N CYS A 188 -1.14 6.55 5.72
CA CYS A 188 -1.49 5.17 6.08
C CYS A 188 -0.62 4.70 7.24
N ALA A 189 -1.20 4.74 8.44
CA ALA A 189 -0.54 4.38 9.68
C ALA A 189 -1.38 3.34 10.43
N TYR A 190 -0.71 2.47 11.17
CA TYR A 190 -1.37 1.63 12.17
C TYR A 190 -0.55 1.56 13.45
N GLY A 191 -1.23 1.27 14.55
CA GLY A 191 -0.63 0.97 15.84
C GLY A 191 -1.39 -0.16 16.52
N MET A 192 -0.81 -0.76 17.55
CA MET A 192 -1.52 -1.74 18.37
C MET A 192 -2.68 -1.05 19.12
N THR A 193 -3.84 -1.70 19.16
CA THR A 193 -5.02 -1.16 19.84
C THR A 193 -4.77 -1.09 21.33
N VAL A 194 -4.99 0.08 21.94
CA VAL A 194 -4.78 0.28 23.39
C VAL A 194 -5.89 -0.42 24.19
N ASP A 195 -5.50 -1.26 25.14
CA ASP A 195 -6.42 -1.83 26.12
C ASP A 195 -6.65 -0.82 27.25
N LYS A 196 -7.73 -0.04 27.14
CA LYS A 196 -8.08 0.98 28.14
C LYS A 196 -8.37 0.38 29.51
N VAL A 197 -8.93 -0.82 29.57
CA VAL A 197 -9.29 -1.46 30.85
C VAL A 197 -8.02 -1.87 31.58
N GLU A 198 -7.10 -2.55 30.91
CA GLU A 198 -5.83 -2.95 31.51
C GLU A 198 -4.93 -1.73 31.81
N GLN A 199 -4.97 -0.72 30.95
CA GLN A 199 -4.30 0.56 31.18
C GLN A 199 -4.83 1.21 32.47
N ASP A 200 -6.14 1.37 32.62
CA ASP A 200 -6.71 1.99 33.82
C ASP A 200 -6.44 1.15 35.09
N ARG A 201 -6.48 -0.17 34.98
CA ARG A 201 -6.13 -1.09 36.08
C ARG A 201 -4.70 -0.87 36.57
N LYS A 202 -3.72 -0.82 35.65
CA LYS A 202 -2.31 -0.56 36.02
C LYS A 202 -2.09 0.86 36.54
N TRP A 203 -2.82 1.85 36.01
CA TRP A 203 -2.78 3.20 36.57
C TRP A 203 -3.27 3.22 38.02
N GLN A 204 -4.35 2.49 38.34
CA GLN A 204 -4.87 2.41 39.72
C GLN A 204 -3.81 1.85 40.69
N GLU A 205 -3.06 0.81 40.32
CA GLU A 205 -1.97 0.27 41.14
C GLU A 205 -0.85 1.31 41.41
N ILE A 206 -0.52 2.14 40.41
CA ILE A 206 0.47 3.21 40.56
C ILE A 206 -0.09 4.33 41.43
N GLN A 207 -1.35 4.69 41.22
CA GLN A 207 -2.02 5.74 41.99
C GLN A 207 -2.10 5.36 43.48
N GLU A 208 -2.40 4.11 43.82
CA GLU A 208 -2.41 3.61 45.20
C GLU A 208 -1.03 3.72 45.88
N LYS A 209 0.06 3.43 45.15
CA LYS A 209 1.43 3.61 45.65
C LYS A 209 1.73 5.09 45.92
N LEU A 210 1.38 5.98 45.00
CA LEU A 210 1.60 7.42 45.16
C LEU A 210 0.81 8.02 46.33
N ILE A 211 -0.41 7.53 46.57
CA ILE A 211 -1.22 7.90 47.74
C ILE A 211 -0.56 7.41 49.03
N THR A 212 -0.04 6.18 49.04
CA THR A 212 0.69 5.62 50.19
C THR A 212 1.98 6.39 50.50
N GLU A 213 2.62 6.95 49.47
CA GLU A 213 3.82 7.79 49.57
C GLU A 213 3.53 9.27 49.90
N ASP A 214 2.27 9.64 50.18
CA ASP A 214 1.82 11.02 50.47
C ASP A 214 2.25 12.03 49.38
N THR A 215 2.22 11.58 48.11
CA THR A 215 2.61 12.44 46.98
C THR A 215 1.57 13.56 46.75
N PRO A 216 1.99 14.83 46.59
CA PRO A 216 1.10 15.94 46.30
C PRO A 216 0.23 15.72 45.05
N LYS A 217 -1.03 16.18 45.10
CA LYS A 217 -2.03 15.93 44.03
C LYS A 217 -1.61 16.45 42.65
N ASP A 218 -0.98 17.62 42.60
CA ASP A 218 -0.41 18.22 41.39
C ASP A 218 0.67 17.33 40.76
N ARG A 219 1.51 16.71 41.60
CA ARG A 219 2.53 15.77 41.14
C ARG A 219 1.91 14.44 40.68
N VAL A 220 0.86 13.96 41.33
CA VAL A 220 0.11 12.76 40.89
C VAL A 220 -0.46 12.97 39.49
N GLU A 221 -1.04 14.14 39.20
CA GLU A 221 -1.59 14.43 37.87
C GLU A 221 -0.50 14.51 36.79
N LEU A 222 0.67 15.10 37.11
CA LEU A 222 1.81 15.10 36.19
C LEU A 222 2.31 13.68 35.91
N VAL A 223 2.43 12.84 36.94
CA VAL A 223 2.82 11.43 36.80
C VAL A 223 1.79 10.67 35.98
N LYS A 224 0.50 10.95 36.15
CA LYS A 224 -0.59 10.39 35.35
C LYS A 224 -0.40 10.69 33.88
N GLN A 225 -0.27 11.97 33.53
CA GLN A 225 -0.08 12.39 32.14
C GLN A 225 1.16 11.74 31.52
N ASN A 226 2.29 11.75 32.23
CA ASN A 226 3.52 11.09 31.77
C ASN A 226 3.33 9.59 31.57
N TRP A 227 2.62 8.93 32.48
CA TRP A 227 2.38 7.50 32.39
C TRP A 227 1.51 7.15 31.17
N TYR A 228 0.38 7.85 30.96
CA TYR A 228 -0.49 7.62 29.80
C TYR A 228 0.17 7.98 28.45
N ASN A 229 1.16 8.88 28.45
CA ASN A 229 1.95 9.21 27.26
C ASN A 229 3.06 8.19 26.95
N HIS A 230 3.49 7.39 27.92
CA HIS A 230 4.57 6.42 27.78
C HIS A 230 4.13 4.99 28.11
N GLU A 231 4.34 4.54 29.35
CA GLU A 231 4.14 3.15 29.77
C GLU A 231 2.70 2.67 29.60
N GLY A 232 1.72 3.57 29.72
CA GLY A 232 0.31 3.29 29.47
C GLY A 232 0.06 2.77 28.05
N LYS A 233 0.82 3.25 27.04
CA LYS A 233 0.68 2.85 25.63
C LYS A 233 1.19 1.43 25.34
N ARG A 234 1.91 0.81 26.28
CA ARG A 234 2.36 -0.60 26.16
C ARG A 234 1.26 -1.61 26.49
N ASN A 235 0.14 -1.18 27.07
CA ASN A 235 -1.00 -2.03 27.40
C ASN A 235 -1.93 -2.07 26.19
N VAL A 236 -1.86 -3.17 25.45
CA VAL A 236 -2.48 -3.31 24.14
C VAL A 236 -3.24 -4.61 24.04
N LEU A 237 -4.30 -4.60 23.23
CA LEU A 237 -5.01 -5.80 22.84
C LEU A 237 -4.12 -6.60 21.86
N ARG A 238 -4.01 -7.89 22.13
CA ARG A 238 -3.27 -8.81 21.26
C ARG A 238 -3.98 -8.94 19.91
N ASP A 239 -3.18 -9.02 18.84
CA ASP A 239 -3.66 -9.28 17.47
C ASP A 239 -4.75 -8.27 17.02
N SER A 240 -4.64 -7.02 17.49
CA SER A 240 -5.55 -5.92 17.16
C SER A 240 -4.79 -4.63 16.86
N PHE A 241 -5.21 -3.94 15.79
CA PHE A 241 -4.53 -2.77 15.25
C PHE A 241 -5.51 -1.66 14.84
N ASP A 242 -5.24 -0.44 15.31
CA ASP A 242 -5.95 0.77 14.92
C ASP A 242 -5.26 1.42 13.72
N PHE A 243 -5.97 1.56 12.61
CA PHE A 243 -5.53 2.19 11.37
C PHE A 243 -6.04 3.62 11.23
N THR A 244 -5.23 4.46 10.59
CA THR A 244 -5.60 5.77 10.05
C THR A 244 -5.22 5.79 8.58
N LEU A 245 -6.21 5.99 7.72
CA LEU A 245 -6.08 6.01 6.26
C LEU A 245 -6.62 7.32 5.71
N GLU A 246 -5.85 8.00 4.87
CA GLU A 246 -6.23 9.25 4.22
C GLU A 246 -5.89 9.19 2.74
N THR A 247 -6.87 9.39 1.87
CA THR A 247 -6.71 9.35 0.42
C THR A 247 -6.14 10.67 -0.14
N ILE A 248 -5.49 10.62 -1.31
CA ILE A 248 -5.20 11.81 -2.13
C ILE A 248 -6.32 12.18 -3.12
N GLY A 249 -7.41 11.41 -3.15
CA GLY A 249 -8.60 11.70 -3.95
C GLY A 249 -8.77 10.91 -5.26
N ILE A 250 -7.79 10.07 -5.67
CA ILE A 250 -7.95 9.19 -6.84
C ILE A 250 -9.01 8.11 -6.55
N TYR A 251 -8.90 7.48 -5.39
CA TYR A 251 -9.81 6.46 -4.86
C TYR A 251 -10.34 6.90 -3.50
N ASN A 252 -11.52 6.45 -3.08
CA ASN A 252 -11.93 6.59 -1.69
C ASN A 252 -11.22 5.54 -0.80
N ASN A 253 -11.29 5.71 0.52
CA ASN A 253 -10.58 4.85 1.46
C ASN A 253 -11.02 3.37 1.40
N ASN A 254 -12.27 3.08 1.04
CA ASN A 254 -12.75 1.69 0.89
C ASN A 254 -12.17 1.04 -0.35
N GLU A 255 -12.20 1.76 -1.46
CA GLU A 255 -11.59 1.35 -2.72
C GLU A 255 -10.10 1.06 -2.50
N ILE A 256 -9.37 1.91 -1.77
CA ILE A 256 -7.95 1.71 -1.45
C ILE A 256 -7.72 0.38 -0.71
N VAL A 257 -8.48 0.11 0.36
CA VAL A 257 -8.34 -1.14 1.11
C VAL A 257 -8.71 -2.35 0.24
N SER A 258 -9.81 -2.26 -0.51
CA SER A 258 -10.24 -3.33 -1.41
C SER A 258 -9.19 -3.64 -2.48
N ILE A 259 -8.64 -2.62 -3.14
CA ILE A 259 -7.61 -2.80 -4.18
C ILE A 259 -6.33 -3.37 -3.56
N ALA A 260 -5.93 -2.91 -2.37
CA ALA A 260 -4.78 -3.48 -1.67
C ALA A 260 -4.98 -4.98 -1.36
N CYS A 261 -6.16 -5.37 -0.87
CA CYS A 261 -6.48 -6.78 -0.69
C CYS A 261 -6.44 -7.56 -2.00
N ASP A 262 -6.95 -7.00 -3.11
CA ASP A 262 -6.88 -7.66 -4.42
C ASP A 262 -5.43 -7.86 -4.90
N VAL A 263 -4.55 -6.87 -4.71
CA VAL A 263 -3.12 -6.99 -5.02
C VAL A 263 -2.48 -8.12 -4.20
N LEU A 264 -2.73 -8.15 -2.89
CA LEU A 264 -2.21 -9.21 -2.01
C LEU A 264 -2.74 -10.59 -2.38
N VAL A 265 -4.04 -10.71 -2.66
CA VAL A 265 -4.68 -11.96 -3.11
C VAL A 265 -4.07 -12.44 -4.42
N ASN A 266 -3.86 -11.54 -5.40
CA ASN A 266 -3.26 -11.91 -6.68
C ASN A 266 -1.82 -12.42 -6.51
N GLN A 267 -1.00 -11.77 -5.67
CA GLN A 267 0.35 -12.23 -5.36
C GLN A 267 0.37 -13.62 -4.70
N LEU A 268 -0.57 -13.88 -3.79
CA LEU A 268 -0.71 -15.20 -3.14
C LEU A 268 -1.20 -16.28 -4.12
N ILE A 269 -2.11 -15.94 -5.05
CA ILE A 269 -2.57 -16.84 -6.12
C ILE A 269 -1.40 -17.19 -7.03
N GLU A 270 -0.62 -16.21 -7.47
CA GLU A 270 0.57 -16.44 -8.29
C GLU A 270 1.57 -17.38 -7.61
N LEU A 271 1.83 -17.17 -6.32
CA LEU A 271 2.71 -18.05 -5.57
C LEU A 271 2.13 -19.46 -5.42
N SER A 272 0.84 -19.58 -5.13
CA SER A 272 0.13 -20.87 -5.07
C SER A 272 0.21 -21.61 -6.42
N ASN A 273 0.11 -20.89 -7.54
CA ASN A 273 0.22 -21.46 -8.87
C ASN A 273 1.65 -21.96 -9.15
N LYS A 274 2.68 -21.18 -8.79
CA LYS A 274 4.09 -21.61 -8.89
C LYS A 274 4.36 -22.89 -8.08
N ALA A 275 3.76 -23.00 -6.88
CA ALA A 275 3.84 -24.22 -6.08
C ALA A 275 3.19 -25.43 -6.77
N GLN A 276 2.10 -25.22 -7.49
CA GLN A 276 1.38 -26.28 -8.20
C GLN A 276 2.05 -26.69 -9.52
N GLN A 277 2.69 -25.76 -10.22
CA GLN A 277 3.34 -25.98 -11.51
C GLN A 277 4.79 -26.50 -11.39
N ASP A 278 5.25 -26.74 -10.16
CA ASP A 278 6.63 -27.15 -9.86
C ASP A 278 7.69 -26.12 -10.30
N GLU A 279 7.37 -24.84 -10.11
CA GLU A 279 8.24 -23.71 -10.46
C GLU A 279 8.98 -23.12 -9.23
N LEU A 280 8.75 -23.69 -8.04
CA LEU A 280 9.45 -23.29 -6.83
C LEU A 280 10.84 -23.94 -6.78
N ASP A 281 11.87 -23.10 -6.62
CA ASP A 281 13.23 -23.54 -6.40
C ASP A 281 13.40 -23.94 -4.93
N ILE A 282 13.48 -25.27 -4.69
CA ILE A 282 13.57 -25.88 -3.37
C ILE A 282 14.87 -26.67 -3.27
N GLU A 283 15.75 -26.22 -2.39
CA GLU A 283 17.05 -26.83 -2.17
C GLU A 283 17.17 -27.32 -0.73
N LYS A 284 17.99 -28.34 -0.48
CA LYS A 284 18.29 -28.76 0.88
C LYS A 284 19.17 -27.70 1.56
N SER A 285 18.75 -27.18 2.71
CA SER A 285 19.47 -26.11 3.42
C SER A 285 20.85 -26.60 3.88
N ILE A 286 21.86 -25.73 3.73
CA ILE A 286 23.17 -25.92 4.35
C ILE A 286 23.06 -25.46 5.81
N SER A 287 22.56 -26.34 6.69
CA SER A 287 22.40 -26.05 8.12
C SER A 287 22.68 -27.27 8.99
N THR A 288 22.84 -27.05 10.30
CA THR A 288 22.94 -28.13 11.29
C THR A 288 21.59 -28.80 11.59
N VAL A 289 20.48 -28.22 11.12
CA VAL A 289 19.13 -28.77 11.28
C VAL A 289 18.90 -29.82 10.20
N LYS A 290 18.57 -31.05 10.62
CA LYS A 290 18.20 -32.15 9.71
C LYS A 290 16.89 -31.83 8.98
N ASN A 291 16.72 -32.42 7.80
CA ASN A 291 15.50 -32.30 6.98
C ASN A 291 15.09 -30.84 6.74
N SER A 292 16.08 -29.96 6.55
CA SER A 292 15.86 -28.53 6.28
C SER A 292 15.91 -28.24 4.79
N TYR A 293 14.97 -27.43 4.33
CA TYR A 293 14.81 -27.02 2.94
C TYR A 293 14.65 -25.50 2.85
N ASP A 294 15.33 -24.91 1.86
CA ASP A 294 15.27 -23.50 1.51
C ASP A 294 14.44 -23.34 0.24
N ILE A 295 13.35 -22.59 0.34
CA ILE A 295 12.40 -22.33 -0.74
C ILE A 295 12.65 -20.89 -1.20
N LYS A 296 13.16 -20.71 -2.43
CA LYS A 296 13.40 -19.38 -2.99
C LYS A 296 12.12 -18.82 -3.60
N LEU A 297 11.66 -17.69 -3.05
CA LEU A 297 10.49 -16.96 -3.49
C LEU A 297 10.91 -15.77 -4.35
N LYS A 298 10.88 -15.93 -5.68
CA LYS A 298 11.21 -14.86 -6.63
C LYS A 298 10.16 -13.74 -6.63
N ASN A 299 10.62 -12.50 -6.63
CA ASN A 299 9.84 -11.26 -6.58
C ASN A 299 8.90 -11.15 -5.37
N ILE A 300 9.20 -11.88 -4.30
CA ILE A 300 8.45 -11.82 -3.05
C ILE A 300 9.38 -11.28 -1.97
N ASP A 301 8.90 -10.28 -1.24
CA ASP A 301 9.62 -9.65 -0.15
C ASP A 301 8.96 -9.95 1.21
N TYR A 302 9.30 -9.15 2.22
CA TYR A 302 8.74 -9.30 3.56
C TYR A 302 7.21 -9.14 3.64
N THR A 303 6.55 -8.49 2.66
CA THR A 303 5.10 -8.25 2.65
C THR A 303 4.35 -9.57 2.61
N ILE A 304 4.56 -10.36 1.54
CA ILE A 304 3.94 -11.69 1.40
C ILE A 304 4.71 -12.75 2.20
N GLY A 305 6.04 -12.64 2.25
CA GLY A 305 6.90 -13.63 2.88
C GLY A 305 6.63 -13.84 4.38
N LYS A 306 6.45 -12.75 5.15
CA LYS A 306 6.14 -12.85 6.59
C LYS A 306 4.72 -13.32 6.86
N VAL A 307 3.77 -13.01 5.98
CA VAL A 307 2.39 -13.50 6.10
C VAL A 307 2.36 -15.02 5.92
N ILE A 308 3.08 -15.54 4.94
CA ILE A 308 3.18 -16.99 4.70
C ILE A 308 3.95 -17.68 5.82
N GLU A 309 5.09 -17.14 6.24
CA GLU A 309 5.86 -17.70 7.36
C GLU A 309 5.01 -17.77 8.63
N TYR A 310 4.24 -16.72 8.94
CA TYR A 310 3.27 -16.75 10.04
C TYR A 310 2.25 -17.89 9.87
N MET A 311 1.65 -18.04 8.68
CA MET A 311 0.66 -19.10 8.46
C MET A 311 1.24 -20.51 8.56
N LEU A 312 2.43 -20.74 8.02
CA LEU A 312 3.15 -22.00 8.16
C LEU A 312 3.47 -22.29 9.63
N HIS A 313 3.88 -21.27 10.38
CA HIS A 313 4.18 -21.39 11.80
C HIS A 313 2.94 -21.76 12.62
N GLU A 314 1.83 -21.06 12.44
CA GLU A 314 0.61 -21.38 13.19
C GLU A 314 0.04 -22.75 12.81
N LYS A 315 0.05 -23.11 11.52
CA LYS A 315 -0.57 -24.36 11.04
C LYS A 315 0.30 -25.59 11.19
N PHE A 316 1.61 -25.51 11.00
CA PHE A 316 2.43 -26.72 10.87
C PHE A 316 3.55 -26.82 11.90
N TYR A 317 3.79 -25.76 12.68
CA TYR A 317 4.75 -25.79 13.81
C TYR A 317 4.03 -25.76 15.17
N LYS A 318 3.07 -24.86 15.38
CA LYS A 318 2.37 -24.71 16.66
C LYS A 318 1.19 -25.66 16.87
N SER A 319 0.41 -25.91 15.81
CA SER A 319 -0.85 -26.66 15.90
C SER A 319 -0.58 -28.14 16.18
N PRO A 320 -1.00 -28.70 17.34
CA PRO A 320 -0.70 -30.08 17.71
C PRO A 320 -1.20 -31.13 16.71
N ASP A 321 -2.34 -30.88 16.07
CA ASP A 321 -3.00 -31.82 15.16
C ASP A 321 -2.33 -31.92 13.79
N THR A 322 -1.60 -30.88 13.39
CA THR A 322 -1.00 -30.73 12.07
C THR A 322 0.51 -30.50 12.13
N ASN A 323 1.11 -30.62 13.33
CA ASN A 323 2.53 -30.37 13.56
C ASN A 323 3.40 -31.41 12.86
N HIS A 324 4.18 -30.94 11.90
CA HIS A 324 5.24 -31.74 11.28
C HIS A 324 6.51 -30.92 11.00
N LEU A 325 6.52 -29.62 11.35
CA LEU A 325 7.69 -28.75 11.25
C LEU A 325 8.39 -28.63 12.59
N SER A 326 9.72 -28.75 12.57
CA SER A 326 10.61 -28.44 13.70
C SER A 326 11.12 -26.99 13.65
N TYR A 327 11.05 -26.35 12.48
CA TYR A 327 11.45 -24.96 12.29
C TYR A 327 10.78 -24.35 11.05
N VAL A 328 10.42 -23.08 11.14
CA VAL A 328 10.07 -22.25 9.99
C VAL A 328 10.63 -20.85 10.18
N GLY A 329 11.16 -20.25 9.12
CA GLY A 329 11.66 -18.89 9.16
C GLY A 329 11.72 -18.24 7.79
N PHE A 330 11.63 -16.91 7.78
CA PHE A 330 11.72 -16.10 6.57
C PHE A 330 12.95 -15.19 6.62
N ILE A 331 13.70 -15.11 5.52
CA ILE A 331 14.82 -14.18 5.38
C ILE A 331 14.91 -13.65 3.96
N LYS A 332 15.24 -12.36 3.83
CA LYS A 332 15.77 -11.77 2.60
C LYS A 332 17.20 -11.32 2.89
N ASN A 333 18.18 -12.01 2.30
CA ASN A 333 19.60 -11.85 2.64
C ASN A 333 20.12 -10.45 2.30
N HIS A 334 19.79 -9.93 1.11
CA HIS A 334 20.13 -8.58 0.71
C HIS A 334 18.89 -7.83 0.17
N PRO A 335 18.73 -6.52 0.45
CA PRO A 335 17.62 -5.74 -0.10
C PRO A 335 17.52 -5.77 -1.63
N HIS A 336 18.66 -5.87 -2.32
CA HIS A 336 18.75 -5.95 -3.79
C HIS A 336 18.56 -7.35 -4.39
N ASP A 337 18.44 -8.39 -3.56
CA ASP A 337 18.12 -9.72 -4.09
C ASP A 337 16.69 -9.71 -4.65
N ASP A 338 16.51 -10.35 -5.81
CA ASP A 338 15.21 -10.53 -6.47
C ASP A 338 14.42 -11.70 -5.88
N TYR A 339 14.95 -12.36 -4.86
CA TYR A 339 14.27 -13.43 -4.13
C TYR A 339 14.39 -13.26 -2.62
N SER A 340 13.46 -13.91 -1.93
CA SER A 340 13.55 -14.19 -0.49
C SER A 340 13.54 -15.70 -0.25
N VAL A 341 13.84 -16.13 0.97
CA VAL A 341 13.93 -17.54 1.32
C VAL A 341 13.00 -17.83 2.50
N ILE A 342 12.11 -18.80 2.31
CA ILE A 342 11.45 -19.50 3.41
C ILE A 342 12.25 -20.77 3.70
N ARG A 343 12.71 -20.92 4.94
CA ARG A 343 13.32 -22.14 5.43
C ARG A 343 12.31 -22.94 6.21
N MET A 344 12.14 -24.21 5.86
CA MET A 344 11.31 -25.17 6.56
C MET A 344 12.15 -26.37 6.97
N SER A 345 12.02 -26.81 8.22
CA SER A 345 12.65 -28.04 8.70
C SER A 345 11.60 -28.97 9.27
N PHE A 346 11.69 -30.25 8.93
CA PHE A 346 10.70 -31.27 9.32
C PHE A 346 11.13 -32.04 10.57
N ILE A 347 10.16 -32.55 11.33
CA ILE A 347 10.42 -33.42 12.49
C ILE A 347 10.93 -34.80 12.00
N ASP A 348 11.97 -35.31 12.65
CA ASP A 348 12.50 -36.66 12.36
C ASP A 348 11.42 -37.73 12.60
N GLY A 349 11.12 -38.55 11.59
CA GLY A 349 10.17 -39.66 11.70
C GLY A 349 8.69 -39.27 11.58
N ALA A 350 8.37 -38.04 11.16
CA ALA A 350 7.01 -37.69 10.77
C ALA A 350 6.54 -38.62 9.63
N ASP A 351 5.30 -39.12 9.71
CA ASP A 351 4.69 -39.94 8.66
C ASP A 351 4.31 -39.02 7.48
N MET A 352 5.27 -38.83 6.58
CA MET A 352 5.29 -37.70 5.64
C MET A 352 4.51 -37.94 4.35
N GLY A 353 3.93 -39.13 4.13
CA GLY A 353 3.03 -39.42 2.99
C GLY A 353 3.57 -39.18 1.57
N GLY A 354 4.84 -38.76 1.43
CA GLY A 354 5.50 -38.29 0.21
C GLY A 354 6.94 -37.80 0.49
N ASP A 355 7.62 -37.22 -0.50
CA ASP A 355 8.92 -36.58 -0.28
C ASP A 355 8.79 -35.18 0.34
N MET A 356 9.83 -34.73 1.05
CA MET A 356 9.81 -33.46 1.79
C MET A 356 9.67 -32.23 0.88
N ILE A 357 10.10 -32.34 -0.38
CA ILE A 357 9.95 -31.27 -1.39
C ILE A 357 8.47 -31.11 -1.75
N SER A 358 7.76 -32.22 -1.96
CA SER A 358 6.32 -32.22 -2.23
C SER A 358 5.53 -31.66 -1.05
N MET A 359 5.94 -31.96 0.18
CA MET A 359 5.34 -31.37 1.38
C MET A 359 5.53 -29.85 1.42
N CYS A 360 6.75 -29.35 1.19
CA CYS A 360 6.99 -27.90 1.13
C CYS A 360 6.02 -27.19 0.16
N LYS A 361 5.79 -27.77 -1.02
CA LYS A 361 4.85 -27.23 -2.00
C LYS A 361 3.40 -27.26 -1.50
N GLN A 362 2.98 -28.36 -0.88
CA GLN A 362 1.63 -28.52 -0.33
C GLN A 362 1.38 -27.52 0.81
N ASP A 363 2.34 -27.36 1.72
CA ASP A 363 2.25 -26.45 2.86
C ASP A 363 2.20 -25.00 2.41
N ILE A 364 3.06 -24.60 1.45
CA ILE A 364 3.02 -23.26 0.85
C ILE A 364 1.67 -23.01 0.19
N LYS A 365 1.15 -23.98 -0.57
CA LYS A 365 -0.16 -23.86 -1.22
C LYS A 365 -1.30 -23.69 -0.20
N LEU A 366 -1.30 -24.48 0.87
CA LEU A 366 -2.32 -24.37 1.92
C LEU A 366 -2.19 -23.03 2.66
N ALA A 367 -0.97 -22.61 2.99
CA ALA A 367 -0.72 -21.30 3.61
C ALA A 367 -1.24 -20.16 2.73
N CYS A 368 -0.93 -20.16 1.43
CA CYS A 368 -1.44 -19.17 0.48
C CYS A 368 -2.97 -19.15 0.47
N LYS A 369 -3.63 -20.30 0.43
CA LYS A 369 -5.10 -20.38 0.43
C LYS A 369 -5.70 -19.72 1.68
N LEU A 370 -5.17 -20.04 2.86
CA LEU A 370 -5.65 -19.46 4.12
C LEU A 370 -5.41 -17.95 4.19
N CYS A 371 -4.26 -17.47 3.70
CA CYS A 371 -3.98 -16.04 3.59
C CYS A 371 -4.98 -15.34 2.64
N ILE A 372 -5.29 -15.96 1.50
CA ILE A 372 -6.25 -15.43 0.53
C ILE A 372 -7.62 -15.26 1.19
N ASP A 373 -8.07 -16.24 1.96
CA ASP A 373 -9.36 -16.19 2.66
C ASP A 373 -9.38 -15.00 3.65
N ILE A 374 -8.31 -14.79 4.42
CA ILE A 374 -8.18 -13.63 5.34
C ILE A 374 -8.32 -12.29 4.59
N PHE A 375 -7.56 -12.10 3.50
CA PHE A 375 -7.61 -10.82 2.77
C PHE A 375 -8.94 -10.60 2.03
N LYS A 376 -9.62 -11.67 1.60
CA LYS A 376 -10.97 -11.58 1.05
C LYS A 376 -11.99 -11.18 2.10
N ASP A 377 -11.93 -11.79 3.28
CA ASP A 377 -12.83 -11.44 4.38
C ASP A 377 -12.63 -9.98 4.82
N ILE A 378 -11.37 -9.52 4.92
CA ILE A 378 -11.05 -8.10 5.16
C ILE A 378 -11.64 -7.23 4.05
N LYS A 379 -11.44 -7.58 2.78
CA LYS A 379 -12.00 -6.82 1.64
C LYS A 379 -13.52 -6.72 1.72
N ASP A 380 -14.20 -7.82 2.01
CA ASP A 380 -15.65 -7.89 2.08
C ASP A 380 -16.23 -7.05 3.24
N ASP A 381 -15.42 -6.68 4.24
CA ASP A 381 -15.82 -5.75 5.31
C ASP A 381 -15.75 -4.27 4.87
N PHE A 382 -15.16 -3.99 3.70
CA PHE A 382 -15.10 -2.66 3.05
C PHE A 382 -15.94 -2.56 1.77
N ALA A 383 -16.60 -3.66 1.37
CA ALA A 383 -17.41 -3.75 0.15
C ALA A 383 -18.74 -2.98 0.22
#